data_AF-A0A940KP13-F1
#
_entry.id   AF-A0A940KP13-F1
#
_cell.length_a   1.000
_cell.length_b   1.000
_cell.length_c   1.000
_cell.angle_alpha   90.00
_cell.angle_beta   90.00
_cell.angle_gamma   90.00
#
_symmetry.space_group_name_H-M   'P 1'
#
loop_
_entity.id
_entity.type
_entity.pdbx_description
1 polymer ?
#
loop_
_entity_poly.entity_id
_entity_poly.type
_entity_poly.pdbx_seq_one_letter_code
_entity_poly.pdbx_strand_id
1 'polypeptide(L)'
;MHKKRVASGCIVQTVRIPELTLLSSLHNLDAIAIWDSETNTTKHTTLQTLREFIEIGESGTYVPVQNGDSILYIVPEAKEGQDYAEIPGIAGMSFKLSRDGYPLKPQSSDPLNPDPEAEYEILSAGGFKLLKETLFKDQRWELEVYELNAGSIPTPVTGSSGFINGEVNPINTNYTVLLANLNKLHQIRGGSNALNIQLPDLAIVPERSFVAFECLINNQKQHAINTFGPGQYIYMNNEYVTTQYIGKGDVLFFYKTAEGWFVIIQHGNFINLTMPKAAYAVGFNQLLCDGSEYRRADYPKLWRDVEKLGASLIDDALWQTASVTVAGRTVQRPYKGAWSRGNGVDTFRVPDLMNSTLRGLKNDGGSDNQRHFNH
;
A
#
# COMPACT_ATOMS: atom_id res chain seq x y z
N MET A 1 -54.22 -24.03 -20.39
CA MET A 1 -52.92 -23.37 -20.18
C MET A 1 -52.41 -23.76 -18.79
N HIS A 2 -51.53 -24.75 -18.67
CA HIS A 2 -50.65 -24.98 -17.50
C HIS A 2 -49.63 -26.08 -17.90
N LYS A 3 -48.49 -25.65 -18.43
CA LYS A 3 -47.35 -26.53 -18.76
C LYS A 3 -46.62 -26.86 -17.46
N LYS A 4 -46.65 -28.13 -17.06
CA LYS A 4 -45.82 -28.68 -15.97
C LYS A 4 -44.38 -28.77 -16.48
N ARG A 5 -43.47 -27.96 -15.94
CA ARG A 5 -42.02 -28.13 -16.12
C ARG A 5 -41.58 -29.34 -15.30
N VAL A 6 -41.09 -30.37 -15.97
CA VAL A 6 -40.36 -31.48 -15.35
C VAL A 6 -38.93 -30.99 -15.13
N ALA A 7 -38.50 -30.93 -13.87
CA ALA A 7 -37.12 -30.62 -13.53
C ALA A 7 -36.23 -31.79 -13.95
N SER A 8 -35.29 -31.53 -14.85
CA SER A 8 -34.26 -32.48 -15.24
C SER A 8 -33.32 -32.68 -14.07
N GLY A 9 -33.45 -33.82 -13.38
CA GLY A 9 -32.54 -34.18 -12.29
C GLY A 9 -31.13 -34.36 -12.84
N CYS A 10 -30.20 -33.55 -12.36
CA CYS A 10 -28.77 -33.78 -12.56
C CYS A 10 -28.43 -35.13 -11.90
N ILE A 11 -28.20 -36.16 -12.71
CA ILE A 11 -27.69 -37.45 -12.24
C ILE A 11 -26.23 -37.21 -11.90
N VAL A 12 -25.93 -36.96 -10.62
CA VAL A 12 -24.56 -36.98 -10.12
C VAL A 12 -24.10 -38.43 -10.22
N GLN A 13 -23.31 -38.75 -11.25
CA GLN A 13 -22.60 -40.03 -11.34
C GLN A 13 -21.65 -40.11 -10.15
N THR A 14 -22.09 -40.80 -9.11
CA THR A 14 -21.28 -41.08 -7.92
C THR A 14 -20.40 -42.27 -8.26
N VAL A 15 -19.16 -42.01 -8.68
CA VAL A 15 -18.15 -43.05 -8.83
C VAL A 15 -17.76 -43.50 -7.41
N ARG A 16 -18.04 -44.76 -7.07
CA ARG A 16 -17.53 -45.34 -5.82
C ARG A 16 -16.04 -45.58 -5.99
N ILE A 17 -15.23 -44.81 -5.27
CA ILE A 17 -13.81 -45.12 -5.09
C ILE A 17 -13.77 -46.39 -4.23
N PRO A 18 -13.18 -47.50 -4.68
CA PRO A 18 -12.98 -48.69 -3.85
C PRO A 18 -12.22 -48.29 -2.59
N GLU A 19 -12.65 -48.77 -1.42
CA GLU A 19 -11.90 -48.56 -0.19
C GLU A 19 -10.49 -49.13 -0.37
N LEU A 20 -9.47 -48.26 -0.26
CA LEU A 20 -8.09 -48.68 -0.33
C LEU A 20 -7.80 -49.59 0.87
N THR A 21 -7.26 -50.77 0.60
CA THR A 21 -6.66 -51.62 1.63
C THR A 21 -5.60 -50.83 2.40
N LEU A 22 -5.39 -51.21 3.67
CA LEU A 22 -4.39 -50.57 4.52
C LEU A 22 -3.05 -50.46 3.77
N LEU A 23 -2.43 -49.26 3.79
CA LEU A 23 -1.19 -48.95 3.07
C LEU A 23 -0.05 -49.97 3.32
N SER A 24 -0.06 -50.64 4.47
CA SER A 24 0.92 -51.67 4.85
C SER A 24 0.82 -52.98 4.06
N SER A 25 -0.25 -53.22 3.30
CA SER A 25 -0.45 -54.45 2.52
C SER A 25 -0.34 -54.25 1.01
N LEU A 26 0.04 -53.08 0.52
CA LEU A 26 0.16 -52.81 -0.90
C LEU A 26 1.56 -53.18 -1.43
N HIS A 27 1.60 -54.08 -2.41
CA HIS A 27 2.79 -54.46 -3.16
C HIS A 27 2.89 -53.70 -4.49
N ASN A 28 4.11 -53.56 -5.01
CA ASN A 28 4.39 -52.84 -6.26
C ASN A 28 3.59 -53.34 -7.48
N LEU A 29 3.23 -54.62 -7.51
CA LEU A 29 2.48 -55.23 -8.60
C LEU A 29 0.97 -55.25 -8.38
N ASP A 30 0.47 -54.70 -7.27
CA ASP A 30 -0.96 -54.67 -6.99
C ASP A 30 -1.66 -53.75 -7.98
N ALA A 31 -2.78 -54.24 -8.52
CA ALA A 31 -3.61 -53.48 -9.45
C ALA A 31 -4.43 -52.42 -8.70
N ILE A 32 -4.28 -51.17 -9.13
CA ILE A 32 -4.99 -50.01 -8.61
C ILE A 32 -5.90 -49.46 -9.71
N ALA A 33 -7.16 -49.24 -9.37
CA ALA A 33 -8.10 -48.56 -10.23
C ALA A 33 -7.83 -47.05 -10.20
N ILE A 34 -7.62 -46.46 -11.38
CA ILE A 34 -7.48 -45.02 -11.59
C ILE A 34 -8.61 -44.55 -12.51
N TRP A 35 -9.13 -43.36 -12.24
CA TRP A 35 -10.13 -42.74 -13.10
C TRP A 35 -9.43 -41.84 -14.12
N ASP A 36 -9.70 -42.10 -15.40
CA ASP A 36 -9.28 -41.27 -16.51
C ASP A 36 -10.43 -40.32 -16.88
N SER A 37 -10.20 -39.02 -16.65
CA SER A 37 -11.20 -37.98 -16.88
C SER A 37 -11.46 -37.70 -18.36
N GLU A 38 -10.50 -37.96 -19.26
CA GLU A 38 -10.65 -37.69 -20.69
C GLU A 38 -11.57 -38.73 -21.34
N THR A 39 -11.37 -39.99 -20.97
CA THR A 39 -12.20 -41.09 -21.49
C THR A 39 -13.41 -41.37 -20.61
N ASN A 40 -13.47 -40.78 -19.42
CA ASN A 40 -14.46 -41.07 -18.38
C ASN A 40 -14.58 -42.57 -18.08
N THR A 41 -13.45 -43.27 -18.04
CA THR A 41 -13.40 -44.72 -17.74
C THR A 41 -12.48 -45.01 -16.57
N THR A 42 -12.75 -46.12 -15.86
CA THR A 42 -11.82 -46.64 -14.86
C THR A 42 -10.80 -47.53 -15.57
N LYS A 43 -9.52 -47.20 -15.44
CA LYS A 43 -8.40 -48.02 -15.93
C LYS A 43 -7.70 -48.66 -14.73
N HIS A 44 -7.08 -49.82 -14.95
CA HIS A 44 -6.25 -50.46 -13.94
C HIS A 44 -4.78 -50.26 -14.28
N THR A 45 -3.99 -49.80 -13.30
CA THR A 45 -2.53 -49.70 -13.38
C THR A 45 -1.90 -50.43 -12.20
N THR A 46 -0.59 -50.62 -12.18
CA THR A 46 0.09 -51.17 -10.99
C THR A 46 0.53 -50.05 -10.05
N LEU A 47 0.68 -50.35 -8.75
CA LEU A 47 1.24 -49.37 -7.80
C LEU A 47 2.63 -48.89 -8.22
N GLN A 48 3.45 -49.76 -8.80
CA GLN A 48 4.76 -49.40 -9.34
C GLN A 48 4.63 -48.40 -10.48
N THR A 49 3.77 -48.67 -11.46
CA THR A 49 3.55 -47.75 -12.59
C THR A 49 2.97 -46.42 -12.13
N LEU A 50 2.11 -46.42 -11.10
CA LEU A 50 1.59 -45.19 -10.50
C LEU A 50 2.70 -44.41 -9.78
N ARG A 51 3.59 -45.09 -9.05
CA ARG A 51 4.76 -44.46 -8.43
C ARG A 51 5.73 -43.91 -9.46
N GLU A 52 6.03 -44.69 -10.49
CA GLU A 52 6.83 -44.26 -11.63
C GLU A 52 6.17 -43.06 -12.32
N PHE A 53 4.86 -43.04 -12.52
CA PHE A 53 4.14 -41.89 -13.08
C PHE A 53 4.24 -40.65 -12.18
N ILE A 54 4.15 -40.82 -10.85
CA ILE A 54 4.29 -39.72 -9.88
C ILE A 54 5.76 -39.24 -9.76
N GLU A 55 6.72 -40.15 -9.83
CA GLU A 55 8.16 -39.87 -9.68
C GLU A 55 8.78 -39.37 -10.99
N ILE A 56 8.29 -39.81 -12.14
CA ILE A 56 8.84 -39.55 -13.48
C ILE A 56 8.04 -38.48 -14.22
N GLY A 57 6.77 -38.24 -13.87
CA GLY A 57 5.91 -37.20 -14.45
C GLY A 57 6.05 -37.10 -15.96
N GLU A 58 5.40 -37.99 -16.72
CA GLU A 58 5.49 -38.17 -18.19
C GLU A 58 6.00 -36.95 -18.98
N SER A 59 7.33 -36.81 -19.05
CA SER A 59 8.08 -36.23 -20.15
C SER A 59 9.53 -36.50 -19.81
N GLY A 60 10.31 -36.98 -20.78
CA GLY A 60 11.76 -36.92 -20.63
C GLY A 60 12.11 -35.46 -20.36
N THR A 61 12.43 -35.14 -19.11
CA THR A 61 12.79 -33.80 -18.70
C THR A 61 14.18 -33.56 -19.27
N TYR A 62 14.22 -33.03 -20.48
CA TYR A 62 15.46 -32.55 -21.08
C TYR A 62 15.91 -31.38 -20.22
N VAL A 63 16.96 -31.61 -19.43
CA VAL A 63 17.46 -30.63 -18.47
C VAL A 63 18.07 -29.48 -19.27
N PRO A 64 17.44 -28.28 -19.28
CA PRO A 64 18.07 -27.12 -19.89
C PRO A 64 19.40 -26.83 -19.20
N VAL A 65 20.40 -26.40 -19.97
CA VAL A 65 21.66 -25.92 -19.38
C VAL A 65 21.43 -24.49 -18.93
N GLN A 66 21.38 -24.27 -17.61
CA GLN A 66 21.29 -22.94 -17.02
C GLN A 66 22.68 -22.28 -17.06
N ASN A 67 22.77 -21.10 -17.66
CA ASN A 67 23.96 -20.27 -17.65
C ASN A 67 23.59 -18.86 -17.14
N GLY A 68 23.58 -18.69 -15.82
CA GLY A 68 23.04 -17.48 -15.18
C GLY A 68 21.51 -17.42 -15.25
N ASP A 69 20.97 -16.27 -15.66
CA ASP A 69 19.52 -16.01 -15.82
C ASP A 69 18.98 -16.49 -17.18
N SER A 70 19.85 -17.03 -18.03
CA SER A 70 19.51 -17.54 -19.35
C SER A 70 19.50 -19.07 -19.38
N ILE A 71 18.43 -19.61 -19.93
CA ILE A 71 18.26 -21.04 -20.19
C ILE A 71 18.45 -21.29 -21.68
N LEU A 72 19.36 -22.23 -21.99
CA LEU A 72 19.58 -22.69 -23.34
C LEU A 72 18.74 -23.96 -23.62
N TYR A 73 17.85 -23.88 -24.61
CA TYR A 73 17.06 -25.00 -25.09
C TYR A 73 17.48 -25.36 -26.53
N ILE A 74 17.94 -26.60 -26.71
CA ILE A 74 18.27 -27.16 -28.02
C ILE A 74 17.17 -28.14 -28.39
N VAL A 75 16.52 -27.94 -29.55
CA VAL A 75 15.38 -28.76 -29.97
C VAL A 75 15.82 -30.21 -30.19
N PRO A 76 15.29 -31.19 -29.42
CA PRO A 76 15.57 -32.59 -29.66
C PRO A 76 14.81 -33.08 -30.90
N GLU A 77 15.32 -34.14 -31.53
CA GLU A 77 14.70 -34.78 -32.70
C GLU A 77 13.23 -35.16 -32.49
N ALA A 78 12.86 -35.57 -31.28
CA ALA A 78 11.48 -35.92 -30.92
C ALA A 78 10.49 -34.74 -30.93
N LYS A 79 10.99 -33.50 -30.91
CA LYS A 79 10.18 -32.27 -30.93
C LYS A 79 10.25 -31.54 -32.28
N GLU A 80 10.96 -32.09 -33.27
CA GLU A 80 10.99 -31.53 -34.62
C GLU A 80 9.59 -31.52 -35.25
N GLY A 81 9.22 -30.39 -35.87
CA GLY A 81 7.90 -30.17 -36.48
C GLY A 81 6.78 -29.86 -35.48
N GLN A 82 7.03 -29.89 -34.18
CA GLN A 82 6.08 -29.40 -33.17
C GLN A 82 6.15 -27.88 -33.09
N ASP A 83 5.04 -27.25 -32.67
CA ASP A 83 4.97 -25.81 -32.43
C ASP A 83 5.18 -25.45 -30.96
N TYR A 84 5.58 -26.40 -30.10
CA TYR A 84 5.75 -26.14 -28.67
C TYR A 84 6.93 -26.90 -28.06
N ALA A 85 7.50 -26.31 -27.00
CA ALA A 85 8.50 -26.91 -26.15
C ALA A 85 8.03 -26.82 -24.69
N GLU A 86 7.92 -27.97 -24.03
CA GLU A 86 7.59 -28.06 -22.60
C GLU A 86 8.87 -28.08 -21.80
N ILE A 87 9.00 -27.15 -20.86
CA ILE A 87 10.16 -27.06 -19.97
C ILE A 87 9.64 -26.95 -18.54
N PRO A 88 9.34 -28.08 -17.88
CA PRO A 88 8.70 -28.09 -16.57
C PRO A 88 9.48 -27.31 -15.49
N GLY A 89 10.81 -27.24 -15.62
CA GLY A 89 11.68 -26.51 -14.68
C GLY A 89 11.44 -25.00 -14.62
N ILE A 90 10.70 -24.42 -15.58
CA ILE A 90 10.32 -23.00 -15.60
C ILE A 90 8.80 -22.81 -15.57
N ALA A 91 8.04 -23.80 -15.11
CA ALA A 91 6.60 -23.67 -14.94
C ALA A 91 6.23 -22.45 -14.09
N GLY A 92 5.29 -21.64 -14.59
CA GLY A 92 4.84 -20.40 -13.95
C GLY A 92 5.82 -19.21 -14.00
N MET A 93 7.00 -19.37 -14.61
CA MET A 93 7.95 -18.28 -14.79
C MET A 93 7.66 -17.48 -16.07
N SER A 94 7.99 -16.19 -16.05
CA SER A 94 8.01 -15.37 -17.26
C SER A 94 9.42 -15.32 -17.83
N PHE A 95 9.54 -15.28 -19.16
CA PHE A 95 10.83 -15.22 -19.82
C PHE A 95 10.72 -14.50 -21.17
N LYS A 96 11.83 -13.95 -21.66
CA LYS A 96 11.95 -13.52 -23.05
C LYS A 96 12.53 -14.66 -23.85
N LEU A 97 11.88 -14.99 -24.95
CA LEU A 97 12.37 -15.98 -25.89
C LEU A 97 13.20 -15.30 -26.98
N SER A 98 14.39 -15.84 -27.26
CA SER A 98 15.18 -15.47 -28.43
C SER A 98 15.55 -16.72 -29.23
N ARG A 99 15.74 -16.53 -30.53
CA ARG A 99 16.18 -17.56 -31.47
C ARG A 99 17.44 -17.10 -32.18
N ASP A 100 18.54 -17.82 -31.98
CA ASP A 100 19.85 -17.45 -32.54
C ASP A 100 20.23 -15.98 -32.27
N GLY A 101 19.86 -15.46 -31.09
CA GLY A 101 20.11 -14.08 -30.67
C GLY A 101 19.05 -13.05 -31.11
N TYR A 102 18.05 -13.44 -31.91
CA TYR A 102 16.94 -12.57 -32.29
C TYR A 102 15.80 -12.67 -31.27
N PRO A 103 15.43 -11.58 -30.57
CA PRO A 103 14.34 -11.61 -29.60
C PRO A 103 12.99 -11.72 -30.31
N LEU A 104 12.11 -12.56 -29.78
CA LEU A 104 10.73 -12.72 -30.26
C LEU A 104 9.74 -11.94 -29.39
N LYS A 105 8.58 -11.63 -29.97
CA LYS A 105 7.48 -10.94 -29.28
C LYS A 105 6.53 -11.92 -28.57
N PRO A 106 6.33 -11.81 -27.24
CA PRO A 106 5.36 -12.63 -26.54
C PRO A 106 3.93 -12.21 -26.87
N GLN A 107 2.99 -13.15 -26.78
CA GLN A 107 1.57 -12.87 -26.78
C GLN A 107 1.18 -12.03 -25.55
N SER A 108 0.42 -10.96 -25.78
CA SER A 108 -0.16 -10.15 -24.71
C SER A 108 -1.00 -11.00 -23.75
N SER A 109 -0.85 -10.77 -22.44
CA SER A 109 -1.70 -11.39 -21.42
C SER A 109 -3.13 -10.83 -21.41
N ASP A 110 -3.42 -9.79 -22.20
CA ASP A 110 -4.77 -9.23 -22.36
C ASP A 110 -5.55 -10.02 -23.43
N PRO A 111 -6.52 -10.87 -23.05
CA PRO A 111 -7.29 -11.65 -24.01
C PRO A 111 -8.20 -10.79 -24.88
N LEU A 112 -8.46 -9.53 -24.52
CA LEU A 112 -9.30 -8.61 -25.29
C LEU A 112 -8.53 -7.86 -26.37
N ASN A 113 -7.21 -7.86 -26.31
CA ASN A 113 -6.35 -7.16 -27.26
C ASN A 113 -5.10 -7.99 -27.60
N PRO A 114 -5.25 -9.11 -28.34
CA PRO A 114 -4.12 -9.92 -28.73
C PRO A 114 -3.22 -9.13 -29.68
N ASP A 115 -1.91 -9.16 -29.44
CA ASP A 115 -0.93 -8.55 -30.34
C ASP A 115 -0.84 -9.41 -31.62
N PRO A 116 -1.25 -8.90 -32.81
CA PRO A 116 -1.15 -9.65 -34.06
C PRO A 116 0.31 -9.94 -34.46
N GLU A 117 1.26 -9.20 -33.91
CA GLU A 117 2.67 -9.40 -34.14
C GLU A 117 3.29 -10.40 -33.17
N ALA A 118 2.55 -10.95 -32.21
CA ALA A 118 3.04 -12.00 -31.31
C ALA A 118 3.60 -13.19 -32.08
N GLU A 119 4.68 -13.77 -31.56
CA GLU A 119 5.43 -14.86 -32.17
C GLU A 119 5.41 -16.12 -31.29
N TYR A 120 5.21 -15.96 -29.97
CA TYR A 120 5.09 -17.08 -29.04
C TYR A 120 4.12 -16.80 -27.88
N GLU A 121 3.60 -17.88 -27.30
CA GLU A 121 2.83 -17.93 -26.06
C GLU A 121 3.66 -18.63 -24.98
N ILE A 122 3.58 -18.18 -23.73
CA ILE A 122 4.20 -18.84 -22.58
C ILE A 122 3.24 -19.90 -22.03
N LEU A 123 3.69 -21.14 -21.93
CA LEU A 123 2.87 -22.24 -21.42
C LEU A 123 2.81 -22.20 -19.89
N SER A 124 1.61 -22.40 -19.32
CA SER A 124 1.43 -22.45 -17.87
C SER A 124 2.20 -23.61 -17.20
N ALA A 125 2.36 -24.73 -17.90
CA ALA A 125 3.16 -25.87 -17.49
C ALA A 125 4.69 -25.67 -17.66
N GLY A 126 5.11 -24.50 -18.16
CA GLY A 126 6.50 -24.17 -18.44
C GLY A 126 6.89 -24.43 -19.90
N GLY A 127 7.73 -23.55 -20.44
CA GLY A 127 8.11 -23.54 -21.85
C GLY A 127 7.23 -22.62 -22.69
N PHE A 128 7.25 -22.80 -24.01
CA PHE A 128 6.62 -21.89 -24.97
C PHE A 128 5.93 -22.62 -26.12
N LYS A 129 4.99 -21.94 -26.77
CA LYS A 129 4.36 -22.33 -28.03
C LYS A 129 4.57 -21.26 -29.09
N LEU A 130 5.09 -21.62 -30.25
CA LEU A 130 5.30 -20.75 -31.40
C LEU A 130 3.98 -20.57 -32.16
N LEU A 131 3.67 -19.33 -32.52
CA LEU A 131 2.39 -18.99 -33.16
C LEU A 131 2.44 -19.03 -34.69
N LYS A 132 3.64 -18.94 -35.27
CA LYS A 132 3.84 -18.72 -36.72
C LYS A 132 4.77 -19.74 -37.38
N GLU A 133 5.39 -20.62 -36.60
CA GLU A 133 6.39 -21.57 -37.09
C GLU A 133 6.47 -22.84 -36.23
N THR A 134 7.31 -23.79 -36.66
CA THR A 134 7.56 -25.06 -35.96
C THR A 134 9.03 -25.18 -35.60
N LEU A 135 9.34 -26.02 -34.62
CA LEU A 135 10.69 -26.28 -34.14
C LEU A 135 11.48 -27.13 -35.14
N PHE A 136 12.73 -26.75 -35.40
CA PHE A 136 13.67 -27.55 -36.21
C PHE A 136 14.67 -28.25 -35.30
N LYS A 137 15.02 -29.49 -35.61
CA LYS A 137 16.04 -30.26 -34.86
C LYS A 137 17.34 -29.46 -34.73
N ASP A 138 17.97 -29.53 -33.56
CA ASP A 138 19.22 -28.85 -33.20
C ASP A 138 19.17 -27.31 -33.21
N GLN A 139 17.99 -26.71 -33.45
CA GLN A 139 17.80 -25.27 -33.36
C GLN A 139 17.96 -24.79 -31.92
N ARG A 140 18.62 -23.64 -31.77
CA ARG A 140 18.93 -23.03 -30.47
C ARG A 140 17.90 -21.96 -30.10
N TRP A 141 17.38 -22.09 -28.90
CA TRP A 141 16.47 -21.14 -28.26
C TRP A 141 17.05 -20.69 -26.93
N GLU A 142 16.99 -19.40 -26.64
CA GLU A 142 17.43 -18.84 -25.37
C GLU A 142 16.24 -18.24 -24.65
N LEU A 143 16.09 -18.60 -23.38
CA LEU A 143 15.04 -18.13 -22.50
C LEU A 143 15.70 -17.27 -21.42
N GLU A 144 15.53 -15.95 -21.50
CA GLU A 144 15.95 -15.02 -20.45
C GLU A 144 14.82 -14.94 -19.41
N VAL A 145 14.96 -15.69 -18.31
CA VAL A 145 13.94 -15.72 -17.25
C VAL A 145 13.96 -14.40 -16.51
N TYR A 146 12.80 -13.79 -16.33
CA TYR A 146 12.65 -12.59 -15.51
C TYR A 146 11.44 -12.72 -14.61
N GLU A 147 11.58 -12.25 -13.37
CA GLU A 147 10.45 -12.13 -12.48
C GLU A 147 9.60 -10.93 -12.91
N LEU A 148 8.34 -11.18 -13.29
CA LEU A 148 7.34 -10.12 -13.30
C LEU A 148 7.17 -9.65 -11.85
N ASN A 149 7.47 -8.38 -11.57
CA ASN A 149 7.29 -7.72 -10.28
C ASN A 149 5.79 -7.60 -9.84
N ALA A 150 4.94 -8.54 -10.25
CA ALA A 150 3.51 -8.57 -9.99
C ALA A 150 3.10 -9.93 -9.41
N GLY A 151 3.21 -10.06 -8.09
CA GLY A 151 2.17 -10.76 -7.32
C GLY A 151 2.25 -12.28 -7.20
N SER A 152 3.42 -12.91 -7.12
CA SER A 152 3.51 -14.23 -6.47
C SER A 152 3.43 -14.04 -4.96
N ILE A 153 2.40 -14.65 -4.33
CA ILE A 153 2.29 -14.75 -2.87
C ILE A 153 3.52 -15.53 -2.39
N PRO A 154 4.47 -14.93 -1.67
CA PRO A 154 5.67 -15.66 -1.29
C PRO A 154 5.34 -16.49 -0.05
N THR A 155 5.64 -17.79 -0.14
CA THR A 155 6.24 -18.54 0.96
C THR A 155 7.24 -17.63 1.67
N PRO A 156 7.28 -17.54 3.02
CA PRO A 156 8.10 -16.56 3.72
C PRO A 156 9.60 -16.83 3.47
N VAL A 157 10.12 -16.27 2.39
CA VAL A 157 11.55 -16.17 2.10
C VAL A 157 11.98 -14.80 2.61
N THR A 158 12.79 -14.84 3.65
CA THR A 158 13.54 -13.73 4.20
C THR A 158 14.34 -13.05 3.08
N GLY A 159 13.89 -11.89 2.57
CA GLY A 159 14.80 -11.01 1.82
C GLY A 159 14.32 -10.28 0.56
N SER A 160 13.02 -10.15 0.27
CA SER A 160 12.60 -9.06 -0.63
C SER A 160 12.65 -7.75 0.15
N SER A 161 13.78 -7.03 -0.02
CA SER A 161 14.07 -5.73 0.58
C SER A 161 13.26 -4.61 -0.10
N GLY A 162 11.93 -4.69 -0.03
CA GLY A 162 11.10 -3.52 -0.29
C GLY A 162 11.30 -2.47 0.80
N PHE A 163 11.33 -1.18 0.45
CA PHE A 163 11.31 -0.10 1.46
C PHE A 163 10.09 -0.21 2.38
N ILE A 164 8.99 -0.75 1.85
CA ILE A 164 7.81 -1.20 2.59
C ILE A 164 7.58 -2.66 2.24
N ASN A 165 7.63 -3.54 3.24
CA ASN A 165 7.24 -4.93 3.12
C ASN A 165 5.72 -4.93 2.91
N GLY A 166 5.23 -5.51 1.80
CA GLY A 166 3.89 -5.34 1.22
C GLY A 166 2.67 -5.71 2.08
N GLU A 167 2.82 -5.85 3.40
CA GLU A 167 1.73 -6.03 4.35
C GLU A 167 1.29 -4.67 4.93
N VAL A 168 0.00 -4.37 4.81
CA VAL A 168 -0.63 -3.21 5.45
C VAL A 168 -1.06 -3.58 6.86
N ASN A 169 -0.65 -2.81 7.86
CA ASN A 169 -1.07 -2.97 9.25
C ASN A 169 -2.21 -1.98 9.58
N PRO A 170 -3.49 -2.41 9.59
CA PRO A 170 -4.60 -1.53 9.90
C PRO A 170 -4.65 -1.21 11.40
N ILE A 171 -4.71 0.08 11.75
CA ILE A 171 -4.81 0.55 13.13
C ILE A 171 -6.19 1.19 13.35
N ASN A 172 -7.04 0.53 14.14
CA ASN A 172 -8.41 0.98 14.43
C ASN A 172 -8.64 1.33 15.93
N THR A 173 -7.63 1.14 16.77
CA THR A 173 -7.66 1.40 18.21
C THR A 173 -6.31 1.98 18.66
N ASN A 174 -6.19 2.40 19.93
CA ASN A 174 -4.89 2.79 20.49
C ASN A 174 -3.88 1.66 20.29
N TYR A 175 -2.67 1.99 19.88
CA TYR A 175 -1.75 1.00 19.34
C TYR A 175 -0.31 1.32 19.68
N THR A 176 0.48 0.29 19.99
CA THR A 176 1.94 0.41 20.08
C THR A 176 2.56 -0.31 18.91
N VAL A 177 3.39 0.39 18.14
CA VAL A 177 4.11 -0.18 17.01
C VAL A 177 5.07 -1.24 17.53
N LEU A 178 4.90 -2.46 17.06
CA LEU A 178 5.75 -3.60 17.41
C LEU A 178 6.93 -3.71 16.44
N LEU A 179 8.05 -4.29 16.89
CA LEU A 179 9.22 -4.53 16.04
C LEU A 179 8.89 -5.35 14.79
N ALA A 180 7.98 -6.32 14.90
CA ALA A 180 7.51 -7.13 13.78
C ALA A 180 6.71 -6.34 12.72
N ASN A 181 6.34 -5.09 13.02
CA ASN A 181 5.60 -4.21 12.12
C ASN A 181 6.46 -3.04 11.61
N LEU A 182 7.75 -3.02 11.91
CA LEU A 182 8.68 -2.11 11.25
C LEU A 182 8.70 -2.39 9.74
N ASN A 183 8.93 -1.34 8.95
CA ASN A 183 8.92 -1.38 7.49
C ASN A 183 7.59 -1.86 6.88
N LYS A 184 6.48 -1.83 7.62
CA LYS A 184 5.12 -2.00 7.09
C LYS A 184 4.44 -0.64 6.92
N LEU A 185 3.41 -0.60 6.08
CA LEU A 185 2.52 0.56 5.99
C LEU A 185 1.47 0.49 7.10
N HIS A 186 1.50 1.43 8.03
CA HIS A 186 0.46 1.55 9.05
C HIS A 186 -0.68 2.43 8.54
N GLN A 187 -1.83 1.81 8.30
CA GLN A 187 -3.01 2.53 7.83
C GLN A 187 -3.94 2.81 9.00
N ILE A 188 -4.04 4.07 9.39
CA ILE A 188 -4.89 4.52 10.50
C ILE A 188 -6.34 4.58 10.02
N ARG A 189 -7.23 3.95 10.79
CA ARG A 189 -8.68 3.77 10.52
C ARG A 189 -9.48 3.99 11.81
N GLY A 190 -9.26 5.10 12.50
CA GLY A 190 -9.83 5.38 13.83
C GLY A 190 -11.30 5.77 13.85
N GLY A 191 -11.92 5.99 12.69
CA GLY A 191 -13.32 6.41 12.56
C GLY A 191 -13.54 7.77 13.23
N SER A 192 -14.47 7.80 14.19
CA SER A 192 -14.77 8.99 15.01
C SER A 192 -13.86 9.15 16.24
N ASN A 193 -12.97 8.19 16.51
CA ASN A 193 -12.10 8.22 17.68
C ASN A 193 -10.75 8.89 17.37
N ALA A 194 -10.25 9.69 18.30
CA ALA A 194 -8.84 10.08 18.31
C ALA A 194 -8.03 8.90 18.89
N LEU A 195 -7.00 8.49 18.16
CA LEU A 195 -6.17 7.35 18.56
C LEU A 195 -4.84 7.85 19.13
N ASN A 196 -4.36 7.16 20.16
CA ASN A 196 -3.00 7.30 20.67
C ASN A 196 -2.16 6.15 20.14
N ILE A 197 -1.25 6.47 19.25
CA ILE A 197 -0.32 5.54 18.63
C ILE A 197 1.06 5.78 19.22
N GLN A 198 1.70 4.72 19.66
CA GLN A 198 2.97 4.76 20.36
C GLN A 198 4.07 4.20 19.45
N LEU A 199 5.07 5.01 19.13
CA LEU A 199 6.29 4.54 18.47
C LEU A 199 7.04 3.56 19.38
N PRO A 200 7.81 2.61 18.81
CA PRO A 200 8.58 1.67 19.60
C PRO A 200 9.75 2.37 20.30
N ASP A 201 10.26 1.75 21.36
CA ASP A 201 11.45 2.24 22.06
C ASP A 201 12.67 2.26 21.12
N LEU A 202 13.30 3.42 20.97
CA LEU A 202 14.54 3.57 20.19
C LEU A 202 15.65 2.59 20.58
N ALA A 203 15.69 2.15 21.84
CA ALA A 203 16.70 1.22 22.34
C ALA A 203 16.62 -0.19 21.73
N ILE A 204 15.41 -0.61 21.31
CA ILE A 204 15.18 -1.95 20.73
C ILE A 204 15.02 -1.93 19.22
N VAL A 205 14.89 -0.74 18.62
CA VAL A 205 14.72 -0.56 17.18
C VAL A 205 16.09 -0.52 16.49
N PRO A 206 16.37 -1.41 15.52
CA PRO A 206 17.60 -1.34 14.74
C PRO A 206 17.77 0.03 14.07
N GLU A 207 18.99 0.54 13.99
CA GLU A 207 19.25 1.78 13.25
C GLU A 207 18.78 1.68 11.79
N ARG A 208 18.39 2.82 11.22
CA ARG A 208 17.90 2.92 9.83
C ARG A 208 16.59 2.19 9.56
N SER A 209 15.85 1.82 10.62
CA SER A 209 14.49 1.31 10.52
C SER A 209 13.50 2.42 10.16
N PHE A 210 12.38 2.01 9.56
CA PHE A 210 11.36 2.91 9.06
C PHE A 210 9.96 2.55 9.60
N VAL A 211 9.13 3.57 9.84
CA VAL A 211 7.71 3.43 10.20
C VAL A 211 6.89 4.41 9.36
N ALA A 212 5.97 3.87 8.54
CA ALA A 212 5.07 4.66 7.69
C ALA A 212 3.68 4.75 8.32
N PHE A 213 3.11 5.95 8.39
CA PHE A 213 1.71 6.14 8.71
C PHE A 213 0.98 6.86 7.59
N GLU A 214 -0.22 6.38 7.30
CA GLU A 214 -1.18 7.09 6.46
C GLU A 214 -2.56 7.15 7.13
N CYS A 215 -3.30 8.22 6.85
CA CYS A 215 -4.58 8.50 7.46
C CYS A 215 -5.65 8.78 6.37
N LEU A 216 -5.71 7.89 5.36
CA LEU A 216 -6.53 8.09 4.16
C LEU A 216 -7.94 7.51 4.26
N ILE A 217 -8.18 6.57 5.16
CA ILE A 217 -9.43 5.79 5.21
C ILE A 217 -10.12 5.93 6.57
N ASN A 218 -11.38 6.40 6.55
CA ASN A 218 -12.26 6.42 7.72
C ASN A 218 -11.65 7.10 8.96
N ASN A 219 -11.23 8.38 8.85
CA ASN A 219 -10.76 9.18 9.98
C ASN A 219 -11.51 10.52 10.02
N GLN A 220 -12.05 10.86 11.19
CA GLN A 220 -12.75 12.13 11.45
C GLN A 220 -12.02 13.00 12.48
N LYS A 221 -11.01 12.46 13.18
CA LYS A 221 -10.23 13.14 14.21
C LYS A 221 -8.74 13.12 13.85
N GLN A 222 -7.95 13.97 14.52
CA GLN A 222 -6.50 13.88 14.47
C GLN A 222 -6.02 12.81 15.47
N HIS A 223 -5.03 12.03 15.07
CA HIS A 223 -4.44 10.97 15.88
C HIS A 223 -3.07 11.42 16.40
N ALA A 224 -2.75 11.05 17.64
CA ALA A 224 -1.46 11.33 18.25
C ALA A 224 -0.50 10.17 17.96
N ILE A 225 0.71 10.50 17.50
CA ILE A 225 1.85 9.61 17.37
C ILE A 225 2.87 10.05 18.41
N ASN A 226 3.02 9.26 19.47
CA ASN A 226 3.86 9.54 20.63
C ASN A 226 5.18 8.79 20.56
N THR A 227 6.23 9.32 21.18
CA THR A 227 7.50 8.61 21.44
C THR A 227 7.38 7.70 22.66
N PHE A 228 8.09 6.55 22.68
CA PHE A 228 7.85 5.48 23.67
C PHE A 228 7.95 5.94 25.12
N GLY A 229 8.87 6.85 25.40
CA GLY A 229 9.12 7.33 26.74
C GLY A 229 9.84 8.69 26.73
N PRO A 230 10.08 9.24 27.93
CA PRO A 230 10.79 10.50 28.09
C PRO A 230 12.21 10.41 27.49
N GLY A 231 12.69 11.53 26.95
CA GLY A 231 14.02 11.62 26.34
C GLY A 231 14.10 11.11 24.89
N GLN A 232 12.99 10.62 24.33
CA GLN A 232 12.89 10.31 22.90
C GLN A 232 12.11 11.40 22.16
N TYR A 233 12.59 11.75 20.97
CA TYR A 233 12.06 12.88 20.21
C TYR A 233 11.74 12.50 18.76
N ILE A 234 10.79 13.24 18.19
CA ILE A 234 10.46 13.31 16.77
C ILE A 234 10.99 14.64 16.25
N TYR A 235 11.90 14.58 15.29
CA TYR A 235 12.51 15.73 14.62
C TYR A 235 11.79 16.03 13.30
N MET A 236 11.32 17.27 13.16
CA MET A 236 10.55 17.72 12.01
C MET A 236 10.59 19.25 11.91
N ASN A 237 10.79 19.80 10.70
CA ASN A 237 10.75 21.24 10.44
C ASN A 237 11.62 22.09 11.40
N ASN A 238 12.86 21.65 11.68
CA ASN A 238 13.81 22.28 12.61
C ASN A 238 13.34 22.35 14.09
N GLU A 239 12.32 21.58 14.45
CA GLU A 239 11.85 21.43 15.83
C GLU A 239 11.93 19.97 16.27
N TYR A 240 11.83 19.75 17.57
CA TYR A 240 11.64 18.44 18.16
C TYR A 240 10.38 18.40 19.03
N VAL A 241 9.65 17.29 18.98
CA VAL A 241 8.44 17.07 19.76
C VAL A 241 8.40 15.63 20.29
N THR A 242 7.66 15.39 21.37
CA THR A 242 7.37 14.01 21.85
C THR A 242 6.09 13.45 21.24
N THR A 243 5.25 14.32 20.67
CA THR A 243 3.98 13.96 20.03
C THR A 243 3.84 14.69 18.70
N GLN A 244 3.61 13.92 17.65
CA GLN A 244 3.24 14.42 16.33
C GLN A 244 1.80 14.01 16.02
N TYR A 245 1.04 14.89 15.38
CA TYR A 245 -0.37 14.64 15.06
C TYR A 245 -0.54 14.37 13.58
N ILE A 246 -1.39 13.41 13.23
CA ILE A 246 -1.74 13.06 11.84
C ILE A 246 -3.26 13.13 11.66
N GLY A 247 -3.72 13.87 10.64
CA GLY A 247 -5.14 14.06 10.34
C GLY A 247 -5.57 13.37 9.05
N LYS A 248 -6.86 13.49 8.69
CA LYS A 248 -7.41 12.87 7.48
C LYS A 248 -6.69 13.35 6.23
N GLY A 249 -6.21 12.45 5.38
CA GLY A 249 -5.50 12.83 4.14
C GLY A 249 -3.99 13.04 4.31
N ASP A 250 -3.48 12.93 5.55
CA ASP A 250 -2.07 13.11 5.84
C ASP A 250 -1.29 11.78 5.76
N VAL A 251 0.01 11.88 5.48
CA VAL A 251 0.99 10.78 5.46
C VAL A 251 2.28 11.24 6.15
N LEU A 252 2.85 10.39 7.01
CA LEU A 252 4.10 10.65 7.75
C LEU A 252 5.01 9.43 7.77
N PHE A 253 6.27 9.65 7.45
CA PHE A 253 7.29 8.61 7.33
C PHE A 253 8.40 8.91 8.34
N PHE A 254 8.56 8.02 9.32
CA PHE A 254 9.52 8.15 10.40
C PHE A 254 10.74 7.26 10.15
N TYR A 255 11.93 7.84 10.20
CA TYR A 255 13.20 7.16 10.06
C TYR A 255 13.99 7.20 11.37
N LYS A 256 14.46 6.04 11.83
CA LYS A 256 15.18 5.94 13.11
C LYS A 256 16.67 6.22 12.94
N THR A 257 17.19 7.15 13.74
CA THR A 257 18.64 7.38 13.93
C THR A 257 19.02 7.16 15.41
N ALA A 258 20.29 7.37 15.75
CA ALA A 258 20.76 7.35 17.14
C ALA A 258 20.16 8.48 18.00
N GLU A 259 19.80 9.61 17.38
CA GLU A 259 19.29 10.80 18.08
C GLU A 259 17.78 10.76 18.30
N GLY A 260 17.04 10.10 17.39
CA GLY A 260 15.61 9.93 17.52
C GLY A 260 14.90 9.55 16.23
N TRP A 261 13.62 9.92 16.15
CA TRP A 261 12.78 9.69 14.98
C TRP A 261 12.80 10.93 14.07
N PHE A 262 13.20 10.78 12.83
CA PHE A 262 13.20 11.87 11.85
C PHE A 262 12.03 11.70 10.89
N VAL A 263 11.25 12.77 10.67
CA VAL A 263 10.21 12.76 9.63
C VAL A 263 10.87 13.04 8.28
N ILE A 264 11.00 12.01 7.44
CA ILE A 264 11.67 12.09 6.14
C ILE A 264 10.72 12.34 4.97
N ILE A 265 9.46 11.93 5.10
CA ILE A 265 8.38 12.25 4.16
C ILE A 265 7.18 12.73 4.96
N GLN A 266 6.64 13.87 4.54
CA GLN A 266 5.40 14.43 5.03
C GLN A 266 4.53 14.81 3.82
N HIS A 267 3.28 14.37 3.81
CA HIS A 267 2.30 14.81 2.83
C HIS A 267 1.01 15.20 3.56
N GLY A 268 0.45 16.36 3.22
CA GLY A 268 -0.72 16.91 3.87
C GLY A 268 -0.46 18.28 4.48
N ASN A 269 -1.34 18.73 5.37
CA ASN A 269 -1.24 20.05 5.99
C ASN A 269 -0.37 19.96 7.25
N PHE A 270 0.95 20.08 7.08
CA PHE A 270 1.92 20.05 8.19
C PHE A 270 2.71 21.34 8.36
N ILE A 271 2.61 22.24 7.39
CA ILE A 271 3.34 23.51 7.34
C ILE A 271 2.29 24.61 7.16
N ASN A 272 2.53 25.78 7.74
CA ASN A 272 1.69 26.97 7.56
C ASN A 272 0.23 26.78 8.03
N LEU A 273 0.01 26.06 9.13
CA LEU A 273 -1.33 25.76 9.65
C LEU A 273 -2.11 27.00 10.11
N THR A 274 -1.40 28.04 10.53
CA THR A 274 -1.96 29.29 11.04
C THR A 274 -2.14 30.36 9.96
N MET A 275 -1.78 30.06 8.71
CA MET A 275 -1.91 31.00 7.60
C MET A 275 -3.29 30.88 6.95
N PRO A 276 -4.15 31.92 7.03
CA PRO A 276 -5.44 31.89 6.37
C PRO A 276 -5.26 31.82 4.85
N LYS A 277 -6.13 31.06 4.18
CA LYS A 277 -6.17 30.90 2.72
C LYS A 277 -7.55 31.29 2.21
N ALA A 278 -7.60 32.14 1.19
CA ALA A 278 -8.84 32.43 0.48
C ALA A 278 -9.20 31.23 -0.41
N ALA A 279 -10.36 30.61 -0.15
CA ALA A 279 -10.85 29.47 -0.90
C ALA A 279 -12.38 29.48 -0.96
N TYR A 280 -12.96 28.83 -1.98
CA TYR A 280 -14.41 28.71 -2.15
C TYR A 280 -15.05 27.63 -1.26
N ALA A 281 -14.24 26.74 -0.68
CA ALA A 281 -14.71 25.67 0.20
C ALA A 281 -13.64 25.30 1.23
N VAL A 282 -14.08 24.78 2.37
CA VAL A 282 -13.21 24.25 3.43
C VAL A 282 -12.80 22.83 3.07
N GLY A 283 -11.50 22.58 2.92
CA GLY A 283 -10.94 21.27 2.63
C GLY A 283 -10.76 20.40 3.88
N PHE A 284 -10.14 19.23 3.70
CA PHE A 284 -9.78 18.36 4.83
C PHE A 284 -8.75 19.02 5.75
N ASN A 285 -8.92 18.85 7.05
CA ASN A 285 -8.08 19.45 8.10
C ASN A 285 -7.98 20.98 7.99
N GLN A 286 -9.03 21.64 7.52
CA GLN A 286 -9.12 23.11 7.46
C GLN A 286 -10.30 23.60 8.31
N LEU A 287 -10.19 24.83 8.79
CA LEU A 287 -11.24 25.53 9.52
C LEU A 287 -11.65 26.78 8.76
N LEU A 288 -12.94 27.12 8.83
CA LEU A 288 -13.42 28.40 8.34
C LEU A 288 -12.99 29.49 9.32
N CYS A 289 -12.49 30.62 8.82
CA CYS A 289 -12.16 31.78 9.64
C CYS A 289 -13.37 32.70 9.79
N ASP A 290 -14.37 32.26 10.57
CA ASP A 290 -15.64 32.97 10.83
C ASP A 290 -15.80 33.43 12.29
N GLY A 291 -14.71 33.36 13.07
CA GLY A 291 -14.76 33.67 14.50
C GLY A 291 -15.35 32.55 15.37
N SER A 292 -15.59 31.36 14.84
CA SER A 292 -16.07 30.22 15.61
C SER A 292 -15.08 29.75 16.68
N GLU A 293 -15.62 29.17 17.74
CA GLU A 293 -14.84 28.55 18.81
C GLU A 293 -14.76 27.04 18.62
N TYR A 294 -13.56 26.48 18.79
CA TYR A 294 -13.26 25.07 18.59
C TYR A 294 -12.54 24.49 19.81
N ARG A 295 -12.68 23.18 20.02
CA ARG A 295 -11.95 22.46 21.07
C ARG A 295 -10.51 22.18 20.64
N ARG A 296 -9.56 22.45 21.55
CA ARG A 296 -8.13 22.15 21.35
C ARG A 296 -7.89 20.67 21.08
N ALA A 297 -8.63 19.78 21.76
CA ALA A 297 -8.53 18.33 21.61
C ALA A 297 -8.94 17.81 20.22
N ASP A 298 -9.78 18.54 19.49
CA ASP A 298 -10.20 18.16 18.14
C ASP A 298 -9.20 18.61 17.06
N TYR A 299 -8.43 19.66 17.34
CA TYR A 299 -7.45 20.26 16.43
C TYR A 299 -6.08 20.47 17.09
N PRO A 300 -5.49 19.42 17.72
CA PRO A 300 -4.29 19.57 18.53
C PRO A 300 -3.07 20.01 17.71
N LYS A 301 -2.99 19.58 16.43
CA LYS A 301 -1.91 20.00 15.51
C LYS A 301 -1.95 21.51 15.25
N LEU A 302 -3.14 22.06 15.02
CA LEU A 302 -3.33 23.49 14.78
C LEU A 302 -3.07 24.28 16.06
N TRP A 303 -3.63 23.83 17.20
CA TRP A 303 -3.48 24.53 18.47
C TRP A 303 -2.00 24.69 18.88
N ARG A 304 -1.19 23.63 18.69
CA ARG A 304 0.26 23.67 18.92
C ARG A 304 0.95 24.81 18.17
N ASP A 305 0.52 25.10 16.94
CA ASP A 305 1.09 26.20 16.15
C ASP A 305 0.50 27.56 16.55
N VAL A 306 -0.79 27.60 16.92
CA VAL A 306 -1.47 28.82 17.40
C VAL A 306 -0.82 29.34 18.69
N GLU A 307 -0.44 28.45 19.62
CA GLU A 307 0.22 28.83 20.88
C GLU A 307 1.55 29.59 20.67
N LYS A 308 2.19 29.39 19.51
CA LYS A 308 3.46 30.04 19.15
C LYS A 308 3.29 31.43 18.53
N LEU A 309 2.06 31.86 18.24
CA LEU A 309 1.79 33.10 17.52
C LEU A 309 2.03 34.39 18.33
N GLY A 310 2.41 34.28 19.60
CA GLY A 310 2.76 35.42 20.45
C GLY A 310 1.61 36.43 20.54
N ALA A 311 1.87 37.69 20.15
CA ALA A 311 0.90 38.77 20.22
C ALA A 311 -0.32 38.62 19.29
N SER A 312 -0.28 37.69 18.33
CA SER A 312 -1.43 37.38 17.48
C SER A 312 -2.41 36.37 18.12
N LEU A 313 -2.09 35.86 19.32
CA LEU A 313 -2.96 35.08 20.19
C LEU A 313 -3.34 35.91 21.43
N ILE A 314 -4.61 36.28 21.54
CA ILE A 314 -5.13 37.16 22.59
C ILE A 314 -6.15 36.46 23.49
N ASP A 315 -6.51 37.08 24.60
CA ASP A 315 -7.61 36.60 25.44
C ASP A 315 -8.97 36.87 24.80
N ASP A 316 -9.95 36.00 25.07
CA ASP A 316 -11.27 36.10 24.42
C ASP A 316 -12.01 37.40 24.80
N ALA A 317 -11.80 37.91 26.02
CA ALA A 317 -12.33 39.20 26.45
C ALA A 317 -11.86 40.35 25.52
N LEU A 318 -10.59 40.35 25.13
CA LEU A 318 -10.05 41.33 24.19
C LEU A 318 -10.61 41.11 22.78
N TRP A 319 -10.72 39.86 22.34
CA TRP A 319 -11.29 39.50 21.03
C TRP A 319 -12.76 39.93 20.87
N GLN A 320 -13.53 39.94 21.97
CA GLN A 320 -14.91 40.39 22.00
C GLN A 320 -15.08 41.92 22.09
N THR A 321 -13.99 42.69 22.09
CA THR A 321 -14.08 44.16 22.14
C THR A 321 -14.94 44.70 21.01
N ALA A 322 -16.01 45.42 21.37
CA ALA A 322 -16.97 45.96 20.42
C ALA A 322 -16.36 47.07 19.56
N SER A 323 -15.61 48.00 20.17
CA SER A 323 -14.91 49.06 19.47
C SER A 323 -13.75 49.64 20.29
N VAL A 324 -12.77 50.24 19.59
CA VAL A 324 -11.67 51.01 20.19
C VAL A 324 -11.47 52.29 19.38
N THR A 325 -11.26 53.42 20.05
CA THR A 325 -10.83 54.65 19.38
C THR A 325 -9.32 54.67 19.22
N VAL A 326 -8.84 54.66 17.97
CA VAL A 326 -7.42 54.71 17.61
C VAL A 326 -7.17 55.93 16.75
N ALA A 327 -6.25 56.81 17.17
CA ALA A 327 -5.91 58.05 16.46
C ALA A 327 -7.15 58.88 16.05
N GLY A 328 -8.14 58.98 16.94
CA GLY A 328 -9.38 59.73 16.71
C GLY A 328 -10.43 59.02 15.85
N ARG A 329 -10.21 57.77 15.43
CA ARG A 329 -11.18 56.97 14.66
C ARG A 329 -11.68 55.79 15.48
N THR A 330 -12.99 55.57 15.51
CA THR A 330 -13.59 54.39 16.15
C THR A 330 -13.51 53.20 15.21
N VAL A 331 -12.69 52.21 15.58
CA VAL A 331 -12.60 50.92 14.89
C VAL A 331 -13.58 49.96 15.54
N GLN A 332 -14.52 49.44 14.76
CA GLN A 332 -15.43 48.39 15.22
C GLN A 332 -14.71 47.04 15.18
N ARG A 333 -14.91 46.22 16.22
CA ARG A 333 -14.41 44.85 16.31
C ARG A 333 -12.90 44.73 16.00
N PRO A 334 -12.03 45.56 16.63
CA PRO A 334 -10.66 45.78 16.19
C PRO A 334 -9.76 44.54 16.22
N TYR A 335 -10.14 43.50 16.98
CA TYR A 335 -9.31 42.31 17.23
C TYR A 335 -9.82 41.03 16.58
N LYS A 336 -10.83 41.10 15.70
CA LYS A 336 -11.41 39.90 15.06
C LYS A 336 -10.46 39.15 14.14
N GLY A 337 -9.44 39.82 13.60
CA GLY A 337 -8.38 39.20 12.80
C GLY A 337 -7.35 38.41 13.61
N ALA A 338 -7.40 38.44 14.95
CA ALA A 338 -6.50 37.69 15.83
C ALA A 338 -7.09 36.33 16.23
N TRP A 339 -6.23 35.41 16.65
CA TRP A 339 -6.64 34.18 17.32
C TRP A 339 -6.99 34.50 18.77
N SER A 340 -7.99 33.82 19.33
CA SER A 340 -8.30 33.93 20.77
C SER A 340 -8.03 32.61 21.50
N ARG A 341 -7.59 32.73 22.77
CA ARG A 341 -7.42 31.62 23.71
C ARG A 341 -8.73 30.93 24.10
N GLY A 342 -9.87 31.39 23.58
CA GLY A 342 -11.19 30.92 23.95
C GLY A 342 -11.41 31.08 25.46
N ASN A 343 -11.90 30.02 26.10
CA ASN A 343 -12.09 30.02 27.55
C ASN A 343 -10.78 29.87 28.37
N GLY A 344 -9.61 29.84 27.71
CA GLY A 344 -8.31 29.71 28.35
C GLY A 344 -7.87 28.27 28.64
N VAL A 345 -8.80 27.30 28.69
CA VAL A 345 -8.53 25.94 29.17
C VAL A 345 -8.55 24.91 28.02
N ASP A 346 -9.69 24.75 27.34
CA ASP A 346 -9.90 23.65 26.40
C ASP A 346 -10.38 24.11 25.02
N THR A 347 -10.70 25.40 24.84
CA THR A 347 -11.09 25.96 23.55
C THR A 347 -10.10 26.97 22.98
N PHE A 348 -10.26 27.28 21.70
CA PHE A 348 -9.62 28.40 21.02
C PHE A 348 -10.58 28.96 19.98
N ARG A 349 -10.41 30.21 19.61
CA ARG A 349 -11.24 30.88 18.60
C ARG A 349 -10.40 31.25 17.40
N VAL A 350 -10.87 30.88 16.22
CA VAL A 350 -10.25 31.28 14.95
C VAL A 350 -10.50 32.76 14.68
N PRO A 351 -9.67 33.43 13.85
CA PRO A 351 -10.00 34.75 13.34
C PRO A 351 -11.35 34.76 12.63
N ASP A 352 -12.06 35.87 12.69
CA ASP A 352 -13.20 36.17 11.81
C ASP A 352 -12.68 37.05 10.68
N LEU A 353 -12.62 36.48 9.47
CA LEU A 353 -12.17 37.14 8.25
C LEU A 353 -13.32 37.31 7.26
N MET A 354 -14.56 37.04 7.69
CA MET A 354 -15.74 37.21 6.85
C MET A 354 -15.90 38.69 6.49
N ASN A 355 -16.24 38.96 5.22
CA ASN A 355 -16.39 40.31 4.69
C ASN A 355 -15.16 41.21 4.91
N SER A 356 -13.96 40.62 4.93
CA SER A 356 -12.70 41.34 5.13
C SER A 356 -11.79 41.17 3.92
N THR A 357 -10.97 42.19 3.65
CA THR A 357 -9.90 42.10 2.65
C THR A 357 -8.58 41.74 3.31
N LEU A 358 -7.87 40.77 2.74
CA LEU A 358 -6.52 40.43 3.19
C LEU A 358 -5.53 41.43 2.59
N ARG A 359 -4.70 42.04 3.43
CA ARG A 359 -3.55 42.85 2.99
C ARG A 359 -2.25 42.21 3.47
N GLY A 360 -1.21 42.31 2.66
CA GLY A 360 0.15 41.96 3.09
C GLY A 360 0.63 42.88 4.21
N LEU A 361 1.56 42.40 5.03
CA LEU A 361 2.25 43.25 6.01
C LEU A 361 3.05 44.32 5.27
N LYS A 362 2.98 45.55 5.77
CA LYS A 362 3.78 46.68 5.28
C LYS A 362 5.24 46.45 5.72
N ASN A 363 6.14 46.18 4.77
CA ASN A 363 7.51 45.73 5.05
C ASN A 363 8.52 46.89 5.19
N ASP A 364 8.05 48.12 5.20
CA ASP A 364 8.86 49.35 5.17
C ASP A 364 9.26 49.81 6.58
N GLY A 365 10.03 48.97 7.28
CA GLY A 365 10.93 49.36 8.39
C GLY A 365 10.31 50.00 9.63
N GLY A 366 8.99 50.15 9.70
CA GLY A 366 8.25 50.68 10.83
C GLY A 366 7.20 49.67 11.27
N SER A 367 7.06 49.51 12.59
CA SER A 367 6.02 48.68 13.19
C SER A 367 4.67 48.97 12.53
N ASP A 368 3.98 47.93 12.04
CA ASP A 368 2.62 48.05 11.53
C ASP A 368 1.70 48.41 12.72
N ASN A 369 1.63 49.70 13.02
CA ASN A 369 0.83 50.26 14.11
C ASN A 369 -0.66 50.35 13.72
N GLN A 370 -1.03 49.84 12.53
CA GLN A 370 -2.38 49.83 12.00
C GLN A 370 -2.89 48.40 11.81
N ARG A 371 -2.57 47.48 12.74
CA ARG A 371 -3.17 46.12 12.82
C ARG A 371 -4.63 46.14 13.25
N HIS A 372 -5.40 47.10 12.74
CA HIS A 372 -6.81 47.25 13.04
C HIS A 372 -7.62 46.65 11.91
N PHE A 373 -8.67 45.94 12.29
CA PHE A 373 -9.66 45.40 11.39
C PHE A 373 -10.28 46.54 10.56
N ASN A 374 -10.04 46.55 9.26
CA ASN A 374 -10.66 47.50 8.33
C ASN A 374 -11.69 46.73 7.50
N HIS A 375 -12.95 47.14 7.62
CA HIS A 375 -14.04 46.69 6.75
C HIS A 375 -13.91 47.29 5.36
#